data_AF-A0A377C178-F1
#
_entry.id   AF-A0A377C178-F1
#
_cell.length_a   1.000
_cell.length_b   1.000
_cell.length_c   1.000
_cell.angle_alpha   90.00
_cell.angle_beta   90.00
_cell.angle_gamma   90.00
#
_symmetry.space_group_name_H-M   'P 1'
#
loop_
_entity.id
_entity.type
_entity.pdbx_description
1 polymer ?
#
loop_
_entity_poly.entity_id
_entity_poly.type
_entity_poly.pdbx_seq_one_letter_code
_entity_poly.pdbx_strand_id
1 'polypeptide(L)' 'MLKPDSLPVTFGKNDVEIIARETLYRGFFSLDLYRFRHRLFNGQMSHEVRREIF' A
#
# COMPACT_ATOMS: atom_id res chain seq x y z
N MET A 1 13.54 19.76 -13.50
CA MET A 1 13.01 18.68 -12.62
C MET A 1 12.08 19.33 -11.60
N LEU A 2 10.86 18.84 -11.45
CA LEU A 2 9.91 19.33 -10.44
C LEU A 2 10.43 18.94 -9.04
N LYS A 3 10.31 19.85 -8.05
CA LYS A 3 10.64 19.51 -6.66
C LYS A 3 9.64 18.44 -6.17
N PRO A 4 10.10 17.40 -5.46
CA PRO A 4 9.18 16.47 -4.81
C PRO A 4 8.32 17.22 -3.80
N ASP A 5 7.05 16.83 -3.70
CA ASP A 5 6.14 17.39 -2.71
C ASP A 5 6.71 17.22 -1.30
N SER A 6 6.72 18.28 -0.51
CA SER A 6 7.16 18.25 0.88
C SER A 6 6.08 17.59 1.74
N LEU A 7 6.17 16.27 1.90
CA LEU A 7 5.28 15.53 2.77
C LEU A 7 5.72 15.71 4.24
N PRO A 8 4.78 15.85 5.20
CA PRO A 8 5.09 15.86 6.63
C PRO A 8 5.47 14.46 7.17
N VAL A 9 5.58 13.47 6.28
CA VAL A 9 5.85 12.06 6.59
C VAL A 9 7.07 11.57 5.81
N THR A 10 7.72 10.52 6.32
CA THR A 10 8.98 9.99 5.76
C THR A 10 8.81 9.26 4.43
N PHE A 11 7.66 8.64 4.20
CA PHE A 11 7.42 7.78 3.04
C PHE A 11 6.28 8.29 2.17
N GLY A 12 6.44 8.12 0.86
CA GLY A 12 5.44 8.48 -0.14
C GLY A 12 4.86 7.25 -0.86
N LYS A 13 4.09 7.50 -1.92
CA LYS A 13 3.51 6.41 -2.74
C LYS A 13 4.57 5.53 -3.39
N ASN A 14 5.74 6.08 -3.71
CA ASN A 14 6.85 5.33 -4.33
C ASN A 14 7.52 4.34 -3.36
N ASP A 15 7.24 4.43 -2.06
CA ASP A 15 7.75 3.51 -1.04
C ASP A 15 6.80 2.33 -0.78
N VAL A 16 5.70 2.23 -1.52
CA VAL A 16 4.69 1.19 -1.40
C VAL A 16 4.46 0.53 -2.76
N GLU A 17 4.53 -0.80 -2.78
CA GLU A 17 4.30 -1.62 -3.96
C GLU A 17 3.05 -2.45 -3.76
N ILE A 18 2.01 -2.18 -4.54
CA ILE A 18 0.78 -2.99 -4.54
C ILE A 18 1.02 -4.20 -5.43
N ILE A 19 1.00 -5.39 -4.83
CA ILE A 19 1.15 -6.67 -5.54
C ILE A 19 -0.15 -7.03 -6.24
N ALA A 20 -1.26 -7.00 -5.51
CA ALA A 20 -2.57 -7.36 -6.02
C ALA A 20 -3.70 -6.75 -5.20
N ARG A 21 -4.87 -6.66 -5.84
CA ARG A 21 -6.16 -6.39 -5.20
C ARG A 21 -7.12 -7.48 -5.65
N GLU A 22 -7.68 -8.20 -4.71
CA GLU A 22 -8.57 -9.34 -4.96
C GLU A 22 -9.89 -9.09 -4.26
N THR A 23 -11.01 -9.08 -4.98
CA THR A 23 -12.33 -8.94 -4.35
C THR A 23 -12.73 -10.25 -3.68
N LEU A 24 -12.83 -10.22 -2.35
CA LEU A 24 -13.25 -11.35 -1.51
C LEU A 24 -14.76 -11.50 -1.43
N TYR A 25 -15.47 -10.36 -1.42
CA TYR A 25 -16.93 -10.31 -1.44
C TYR A 25 -17.39 -9.17 -2.35
N ARG A 26 -18.42 -9.43 -3.15
CA ARG A 26 -18.99 -8.46 -4.09
C ARG A 26 -20.50 -8.36 -3.92
N GLY A 27 -20.95 -7.32 -3.21
CA GLY A 27 -22.36 -6.98 -3.01
C GLY A 27 -22.61 -5.49 -3.18
N PHE A 28 -23.59 -4.94 -2.44
CA PHE A 28 -23.81 -3.49 -2.36
C PHE A 28 -22.56 -2.76 -1.84
N PHE A 29 -21.87 -3.37 -0.87
CA PHE A 29 -20.51 -3.05 -0.51
C PHE A 29 -19.58 -4.20 -0.96
N SER A 30 -18.31 -3.88 -1.19
CA SER A 30 -17.30 -4.86 -1.58
C SER A 30 -16.27 -5.01 -0.47
N LEU A 31 -15.72 -6.21 -0.32
CA LEU A 31 -14.57 -6.45 0.54
C LEU A 31 -13.40 -6.84 -0.36
N ASP A 32 -12.35 -6.04 -0.36
CA ASP A 32 -11.15 -6.27 -1.16
C ASP A 32 -9.97 -6.64 -0.26
N LEU A 33 -9.20 -7.64 -0.69
CA LEU A 33 -7.92 -7.99 -0.13
C LEU A 33 -6.81 -7.25 -0.86
N TYR A 34 -6.14 -6.36 -0.14
CA TYR A 34 -4.94 -5.67 -0.61
C TYR A 34 -3.72 -6.45 -0.18
N ARG A 35 -2.89 -6.79 -1.17
CA ARG A 35 -1.59 -7.45 -0.97
C ARG A 35 -0.52 -6.48 -1.43
N PHE A 36 0.38 -6.09 -0.53
CA PHE A 36 1.39 -5.08 -0.81
C PHE A 36 2.66 -5.26 0.01
N ARG A 37 3.74 -4.60 -0.42
CA ARG A 37 4.97 -4.44 0.35
C ARG A 37 5.24 -2.95 0.52
N HIS A 38 5.95 -2.56 1.56
CA HIS A 38 6.35 -1.16 1.75
C HIS A 38 7.73 -1.06 2.39
N ARG A 39 8.37 0.11 2.22
CA ARG A 39 9.62 0.44 2.91
C ARG A 39 9.37 0.55 4.41
N LEU A 40 10.26 -0.04 5.20
CA LEU A 40 10.29 0.03 6.66
C LEU A 40 11.18 1.20 7.10
N PHE A 41 10.98 1.70 8.32
CA PHE A 41 11.80 2.79 8.87
C PHE A 41 13.29 2.45 9.02
N ASN A 42 13.64 1.16 9.10
CA ASN A 42 15.02 0.70 9.09
C ASN A 42 15.63 0.63 7.67
N GLY A 43 14.92 1.10 6.64
CA GLY A 43 15.36 1.16 5.25
C GLY A 43 15.15 -0.13 4.45
N GLN A 44 14.75 -1.23 5.08
CA GLN A 44 14.46 -2.50 4.39
C GLN A 44 13.06 -2.51 3.78
N MET A 45 12.79 -3.43 2.86
CA MET A 45 11.43 -3.71 2.39
C MET A 45 10.74 -4.72 3.29
N SER A 46 9.46 -4.49 3.58
CA SER A 46 8.62 -5.45 4.31
C SER A 46 8.47 -6.76 3.52
N HIS A 47 7.99 -7.81 4.21
CA HIS A 47 7.34 -8.94 3.55
C HIS A 47 5.97 -8.54 3.00
N GLU A 48 5.30 -9.46 2.29
CA GLU A 48 3.92 -9.23 1.84
C GLU A 48 3.00 -8.99 3.06
N VAL A 49 2.27 -7.89 3.01
CA VAL A 49 1.22 -7.50 3.96
C VAL A 49 -0.13 -7.71 3.28
N ARG A 50 -1.06 -8.34 4.01
CA ARG A 50 -2.44 -8.62 3.55
C ARG A 50 -3.44 -7.87 4.42
N ARG A 51 -4.29 -7.02 3.83
CA ARG A 51 -5.32 -6.19 4.50
C ARG A 51 -6.67 -6.35 3.80
N GLU A 52 -7.70 -6.64 4.58
CA GLU A 52 -9.09 -6.65 4.13
C GLU A 52 -9.66 -5.23 4.28
N ILE A 53 -10.19 -4.68 3.20
CA ILE A 53 -10.67 -3.29 3.08
C ILE A 53 -12.12 -3.32 2.56
N PHE A 54 -13.01 -2.55 3.19
CA PHE A 54 -14.45 -2.45 2.87
C PHE A 54 -14.82 -1.07 2.32
#